data_AF-Q8E7U9-F1
#
_entry.id   AF-Q8E7U9-F1
#
_cell.length_a   1.000
_cell.length_b   1.000
_cell.length_c   1.000
_cell.angle_alpha   90.00
_cell.angle_beta   90.00
_cell.angle_gamma   90.00
#
_symmetry.space_group_name_H-M   'P 1'
#
loop_
_entity.id
_entity.type
_entity.pdbx_description
1 polymer ?
#
loop_
_entity_poly.entity_id
_entity_poly.type
_entity_poly.pdbx_seq_one_letter_code
_entity_poly.pdbx_strand_id
1 'polypeptide(L)'
;MASGEKAKIQRKKSGAWSMTYKTLDGNVVATFRPMFKKTGSHCYISTSKMTKSDGNNNFSIQIYYKGTSNVKIKMFDDNPEHTMQFSKKKFANNMLNRDESTTNHSYDKVLEGDLTPFMGQFSSDSFNQTIVDSGMTYGGYEPKDYYEGRTTVFPAITKTGYWNGITSHGSYVIKNDDLPKKIKNYYEIHVYGANSGAINSTGSLKRIFYLVPPKVEGPDGKVLSKRQVFEVGANNQLISLSYQSPDWWKRYKKSGLEKDLDVDAIYRGDFSSLKGTWRNGKGEVLTINDDGSTDDGERISIGSTEKSRLPSVGMSSGNFGVSVYLFQIGVSNPYIENGHTSDTTRPRLAIGLNPGDFPTDAYYYRY
;
A
#
# COMPACT_ATOMS: atom_id res chain seq x y z
N MET A 1 -15.86 3.49 -11.94
CA MET A 1 -14.44 3.19 -11.66
C MET A 1 -14.35 2.46 -10.33
N ALA A 2 -13.42 1.53 -10.19
CA ALA A 2 -12.99 1.13 -8.85
C ALA A 2 -12.13 2.27 -8.29
N SER A 3 -12.27 2.64 -7.01
CA SER A 3 -11.42 3.68 -6.44
C SER A 3 -9.97 3.19 -6.36
N GLY A 4 -8.99 4.10 -6.46
CA GLY A 4 -7.56 3.76 -6.46
C GLY A 4 -6.94 3.55 -7.86
N GLU A 5 -7.75 3.46 -8.91
CA GLU A 5 -7.25 3.39 -10.29
C GLU A 5 -6.53 4.69 -10.69
N LYS A 6 -5.30 4.55 -11.21
CA LYS A 6 -4.51 5.68 -11.67
C LYS A 6 -5.08 6.22 -12.98
N ALA A 7 -5.32 7.53 -13.03
CA ALA A 7 -5.56 8.22 -14.29
C ALA A 7 -4.27 8.85 -14.79
N LYS A 8 -3.93 8.60 -16.06
CA LYS A 8 -2.81 9.27 -16.74
C LYS A 8 -3.36 10.47 -17.49
N ILE A 9 -2.94 11.67 -17.10
CA ILE A 9 -3.34 12.93 -17.74
C ILE A 9 -2.17 13.43 -18.61
N GLN A 10 -2.44 13.73 -19.88
CA GLN A 10 -1.43 14.17 -20.85
C GLN A 10 -1.98 15.30 -21.73
N ARG A 11 -1.13 16.27 -22.07
CA ARG A 11 -1.47 17.31 -23.04
C ARG A 11 -1.22 16.79 -24.46
N LYS A 12 -2.20 16.93 -25.35
CA LYS A 12 -2.09 16.61 -26.79
C LYS A 12 -1.50 17.79 -27.54
N LYS A 13 -0.85 17.51 -28.70
CA LYS A 13 -0.29 18.53 -29.61
C LYS A 13 -1.34 19.57 -30.07
N SER A 14 -2.61 19.18 -30.16
CA SER A 14 -3.74 20.04 -30.52
C SER A 14 -4.18 21.05 -29.44
N GLY A 15 -3.51 21.05 -28.28
CA GLY A 15 -3.90 21.86 -27.12
C GLY A 15 -5.03 21.25 -26.26
N ALA A 16 -5.61 20.14 -26.70
CA ALA A 16 -6.51 19.33 -25.88
C ALA A 16 -5.73 18.53 -24.82
N TRP A 17 -6.42 18.04 -23.80
CA TRP A 17 -5.91 17.11 -22.80
C TRP A 17 -6.56 15.75 -22.98
N SER A 18 -5.80 14.71 -22.68
CA SER A 18 -6.24 13.32 -22.62
C SER A 18 -6.14 12.83 -21.19
N MET A 19 -7.15 12.12 -20.72
CA MET A 19 -7.09 11.35 -19.49
C MET A 19 -7.43 9.90 -19.79
N THR A 20 -6.52 9.00 -19.46
CA THR A 20 -6.73 7.55 -19.59
C THR A 20 -6.89 6.97 -18.20
N TYR A 21 -7.96 6.22 -17.98
CA TYR A 21 -8.29 5.57 -16.72
C TYR A 21 -9.04 4.26 -17.00
N LYS A 22 -9.04 3.35 -16.04
CA LYS A 22 -9.72 2.06 -16.17
C LYS A 22 -11.12 2.15 -15.55
N THR A 23 -12.04 1.37 -16.09
CA THR A 23 -13.38 1.10 -15.55
C THR A 23 -13.58 -0.42 -15.48
N LEU A 24 -14.72 -0.86 -14.94
CA LEU A 24 -15.07 -2.30 -14.93
C LEU A 24 -15.19 -2.85 -16.36
N ASP A 25 -15.61 -2.01 -17.30
CA ASP A 25 -15.84 -2.38 -18.71
C ASP A 25 -14.58 -2.20 -19.60
N GLY A 26 -13.45 -1.78 -19.01
CA GLY A 26 -12.17 -1.66 -19.71
C GLY A 26 -11.54 -0.27 -19.61
N ASN A 27 -10.56 -0.01 -20.49
CA ASN A 27 -9.85 1.25 -20.49
C ASN A 27 -10.65 2.33 -21.21
N VAL A 28 -10.84 3.48 -20.55
CA VAL A 28 -11.52 4.64 -21.12
C VAL A 28 -10.52 5.76 -21.35
N VAL A 29 -10.61 6.36 -22.53
CA VAL A 29 -9.86 7.56 -22.90
C VAL A 29 -10.84 8.72 -23.00
N ALA A 30 -10.66 9.69 -22.11
CA ALA A 30 -11.36 10.96 -22.15
C ALA A 30 -10.49 12.04 -22.78
N THR A 31 -11.05 12.83 -23.68
CA THR A 31 -10.40 14.01 -24.26
C THR A 31 -11.21 15.26 -23.92
N PHE A 32 -10.54 16.34 -23.53
CA PHE A 32 -11.19 17.61 -23.23
C PHE A 32 -10.31 18.80 -23.60
N ARG A 33 -10.91 19.96 -23.87
CA ARG A 33 -10.17 21.22 -24.01
C ARG A 33 -10.22 21.99 -22.68
N PRO A 34 -9.12 22.64 -22.26
CA PRO A 34 -9.05 23.32 -20.98
C PRO A 34 -9.69 24.71 -21.06
N MET A 35 -10.95 24.79 -21.49
CA MET A 35 -11.69 26.05 -21.56
C MET A 35 -12.43 26.24 -20.24
N PHE A 36 -11.79 26.90 -19.28
CA PHE A 36 -12.32 26.98 -17.92
C PHE A 36 -12.85 28.38 -17.60
N LYS A 37 -14.05 28.43 -17.01
CA LYS A 37 -14.56 29.61 -16.33
C LYS A 37 -14.25 29.51 -14.84
N LYS A 38 -13.63 30.53 -14.27
CA LYS A 38 -13.44 30.63 -12.81
C LYS A 38 -14.80 30.86 -12.16
N THR A 39 -15.19 30.00 -11.22
CA THR A 39 -16.48 30.03 -10.53
C THR A 39 -16.35 30.24 -9.01
N GLY A 40 -15.12 30.31 -8.52
CA GLY A 40 -14.80 30.64 -7.13
C GLY A 40 -13.29 30.87 -6.96
N SER A 41 -12.84 31.15 -5.73
CA SER A 41 -11.44 31.56 -5.47
C SER A 41 -10.39 30.58 -6.01
N HIS A 42 -10.71 29.28 -6.03
CA HIS A 42 -9.84 28.20 -6.49
C HIS A 42 -10.56 27.19 -7.39
N CYS A 43 -11.75 27.53 -7.89
CA CYS A 43 -12.62 26.62 -8.62
C CYS A 43 -12.79 27.07 -10.07
N TYR A 44 -12.64 26.12 -10.99
CA TYR A 44 -12.66 26.31 -12.42
C TYR A 44 -13.55 25.24 -13.03
N ILE A 45 -14.55 25.62 -13.82
CA ILE A 45 -15.46 24.68 -14.49
C ILE A 45 -15.28 24.80 -15.99
N SER A 46 -15.16 23.66 -16.66
CA SER A 46 -15.03 23.59 -18.11
C SER A 46 -16.32 24.09 -18.77
N THR A 47 -16.19 24.99 -19.73
CA THR A 47 -17.28 25.44 -20.59
C THR A 47 -17.52 24.47 -21.76
N SER A 48 -16.56 23.58 -22.04
CA SER A 48 -16.72 22.46 -22.98
C SER A 48 -17.02 21.15 -22.28
N LYS A 49 -17.80 20.31 -22.96
CA LYS A 49 -18.00 18.91 -22.58
C LYS A 49 -16.80 18.05 -22.97
N MET A 50 -16.62 16.95 -22.25
CA MET A 50 -15.60 15.94 -22.49
C MET A 50 -16.08 14.94 -23.54
N THR A 51 -15.18 14.48 -24.41
CA THR A 51 -15.44 13.36 -25.31
C THR A 51 -14.80 12.10 -24.75
N LYS A 52 -15.56 11.02 -24.59
CA LYS A 52 -15.07 9.75 -24.06
C LYS A 52 -15.13 8.65 -25.13
N SER A 53 -14.16 7.72 -25.08
CA SER A 53 -14.08 6.60 -26.01
C SER A 53 -15.21 5.57 -25.86
N ASP A 54 -15.90 5.58 -24.72
CA ASP A 54 -17.08 4.74 -24.44
C ASP A 54 -18.39 5.36 -24.98
N GLY A 55 -18.31 6.47 -25.73
CA GLY A 55 -19.45 7.17 -26.31
C GLY A 55 -20.14 8.15 -25.37
N ASN A 56 -19.79 8.19 -24.08
CA ASN A 56 -20.47 9.05 -23.11
C ASN A 56 -19.85 10.46 -23.06
N ASN A 57 -20.46 11.41 -23.77
CA ASN A 57 -19.86 12.72 -24.05
C ASN A 57 -20.44 13.90 -23.24
N ASN A 58 -21.31 13.64 -22.26
CA ASN A 58 -22.02 14.72 -21.54
C ASN A 58 -21.32 15.20 -20.25
N PHE A 59 -20.12 14.69 -19.97
CA PHE A 59 -19.38 15.00 -18.76
C PHE A 59 -18.78 16.41 -18.81
N SER A 60 -18.99 17.16 -17.72
CA SER A 60 -18.31 18.40 -17.37
C SER A 60 -17.09 18.10 -16.50
N ILE A 61 -16.08 18.98 -16.57
CA ILE A 61 -14.88 18.90 -15.73
C ILE A 61 -14.84 20.11 -14.81
N GLN A 62 -14.62 19.86 -13.53
CA GLN A 62 -14.34 20.89 -12.54
C GLN A 62 -12.96 20.67 -11.94
N ILE A 63 -12.14 21.72 -11.94
CA ILE A 63 -10.82 21.73 -11.33
C ILE A 63 -10.86 22.61 -10.09
N TYR A 64 -10.44 22.06 -8.97
CA TYR A 64 -10.03 22.81 -7.81
C TYR A 64 -8.49 22.90 -7.79
N TYR A 65 -7.95 24.11 -7.82
CA TYR A 65 -6.50 24.35 -7.83
C TYR A 65 -6.11 25.42 -6.81
N LYS A 66 -5.42 24.99 -5.74
CA LYS A 66 -4.82 25.88 -4.73
C LYS A 66 -3.28 25.91 -4.80
N GLY A 67 -2.66 24.98 -5.54
CA GLY A 67 -1.21 24.86 -5.70
C GLY A 67 -0.81 23.48 -6.22
N THR A 68 0.47 23.26 -6.52
CA THR A 68 0.98 22.03 -7.17
C THR A 68 0.79 20.74 -6.38
N SER A 69 0.56 20.82 -5.07
CA SER A 69 0.27 19.69 -4.16
C SER A 69 -1.21 19.55 -3.82
N ASN A 70 -2.06 20.49 -4.26
CA ASN A 70 -3.47 20.55 -3.90
C ASN A 70 -4.33 20.82 -5.16
N VAL A 71 -4.50 19.74 -5.92
CA VAL A 71 -5.30 19.69 -7.14
C VAL A 71 -6.37 18.62 -6.98
N LYS A 72 -7.63 18.97 -7.28
CA LYS A 72 -8.72 18.01 -7.46
C LYS A 72 -9.36 18.23 -8.82
N ILE A 73 -9.70 17.13 -9.49
CA ILE A 73 -10.43 17.13 -10.76
C ILE A 73 -11.68 16.31 -10.52
N LYS A 74 -12.86 16.93 -10.60
CA LYS A 74 -14.15 16.26 -10.59
C LYS A 74 -14.66 16.18 -12.03
N MET A 75 -15.16 15.02 -12.42
CA MET A 75 -15.89 14.79 -13.68
C MET A 75 -17.28 14.35 -13.31
N PHE A 76 -18.28 14.98 -13.92
CA PHE A 76 -19.68 14.74 -13.60
C PHE A 76 -20.56 15.08 -14.78
N ASP A 77 -21.69 14.40 -14.91
CA ASP A 77 -22.78 14.81 -15.78
C ASP A 77 -23.97 15.28 -14.90
N ASP A 78 -25.19 15.28 -15.45
CA ASP A 78 -26.39 15.71 -14.73
C ASP A 78 -26.94 14.62 -13.78
N ASN A 79 -26.38 13.41 -13.80
CA ASN A 79 -26.66 12.33 -12.86
C ASN A 79 -25.66 12.37 -11.68
N PRO A 80 -26.12 12.55 -10.44
CA PRO A 80 -25.24 12.61 -9.27
C PRO A 80 -24.41 11.33 -9.06
N GLU A 81 -24.91 10.16 -9.46
CA GLU A 81 -24.21 8.87 -9.38
C GLU A 81 -23.05 8.76 -10.39
N HIS A 82 -23.04 9.60 -11.43
CA HIS A 82 -22.02 9.63 -12.47
C HIS A 82 -20.94 10.65 -12.14
N THR A 83 -20.39 10.56 -10.93
CA THR A 83 -19.31 11.44 -10.50
C THR A 83 -18.00 10.67 -10.36
N MET A 84 -16.93 11.20 -10.93
CA MET A 84 -15.55 10.74 -10.73
C MET A 84 -14.70 11.86 -10.15
N GLN A 85 -13.85 11.56 -9.18
CA GLN A 85 -12.95 12.56 -8.59
C GLN A 85 -11.53 12.04 -8.51
N PHE A 86 -10.61 12.78 -9.11
CA PHE A 86 -9.17 12.58 -9.01
C PHE A 86 -8.60 13.65 -8.09
N SER A 87 -7.65 13.30 -7.25
CA SER A 87 -6.94 14.30 -6.47
C SER A 87 -5.48 13.94 -6.32
N LYS A 88 -4.61 14.94 -6.31
CA LYS A 88 -3.19 14.78 -6.01
C LYS A 88 -2.94 14.71 -4.49
N LYS A 89 -3.97 14.45 -3.68
CA LYS A 89 -3.87 14.52 -2.21
C LYS A 89 -2.92 13.45 -1.69
N LYS A 90 -1.97 13.90 -0.86
CA LYS A 90 -1.47 13.10 0.26
C LYS A 90 -2.68 12.79 1.15
N PHE A 91 -2.99 11.53 1.44
CA PHE A 91 -3.95 11.25 2.50
C PHE A 91 -3.37 11.90 3.76
N ALA A 92 -4.18 12.72 4.45
CA ALA A 92 -3.69 13.52 5.55
C ALA A 92 -3.36 12.59 6.75
N ASN A 93 -2.14 12.06 6.78
CA ASN A 93 -1.61 11.27 7.89
C ASN A 93 -1.23 12.13 9.11
N ASN A 94 -1.52 13.43 9.06
CA ASN A 94 -1.07 14.39 10.08
C ASN A 94 -2.20 14.75 11.06
N MET A 95 -2.74 13.76 11.78
CA MET A 95 -3.57 14.03 12.98
C MET A 95 -3.17 13.19 14.19
N LEU A 96 -1.94 12.66 14.23
CA LEU A 96 -1.45 11.92 15.39
C LEU A 96 -0.78 12.80 16.46
N ASN A 97 -0.46 14.06 16.14
CA ASN A 97 0.24 14.98 17.06
C ASN A 97 -0.52 16.31 17.22
N ARG A 98 -1.81 16.26 17.59
CA ARG A 98 -2.46 17.46 18.12
C ARG A 98 -2.32 17.41 19.63
N ASP A 99 -1.80 18.47 20.23
CA ASP A 99 -1.75 18.64 21.67
C ASP A 99 -3.19 18.50 22.22
N GLU A 100 -3.47 17.39 22.92
CA GLU A 100 -4.80 16.99 23.38
C GLU A 100 -5.22 17.73 24.67
N SER A 101 -4.49 18.80 25.04
CA SER A 101 -4.69 19.54 26.28
C SER A 101 -5.83 20.58 26.27
N THR A 102 -6.54 20.79 25.15
CA THR A 102 -7.62 21.80 25.09
C THR A 102 -9.01 21.23 24.78
N THR A 103 -9.81 21.12 25.85
CA THR A 103 -11.29 21.18 25.95
C THR A 103 -12.14 20.15 25.17
N ASN A 104 -12.94 19.38 25.91
CA ASN A 104 -13.99 18.46 25.41
C ASN A 104 -14.96 19.09 24.38
N HIS A 105 -15.19 20.40 24.43
CA HIS A 105 -16.00 21.13 23.45
C HIS A 105 -15.50 20.98 22.00
N SER A 106 -14.22 20.65 21.77
CA SER A 106 -13.72 20.38 20.43
C SER A 106 -14.26 19.07 19.83
N TYR A 107 -14.70 18.11 20.66
CA TYR A 107 -15.20 16.81 20.22
C TYR A 107 -16.71 16.82 19.99
N ASP A 108 -17.47 17.72 20.63
CA ASP A 108 -18.93 17.78 20.45
C ASP A 108 -19.35 18.18 19.02
N LYS A 109 -18.44 18.70 18.19
CA LYS A 109 -18.65 18.87 16.73
C LYS A 109 -19.01 17.57 16.00
N VAL A 110 -18.69 16.41 16.60
CA VAL A 110 -19.16 15.12 16.12
C VAL A 110 -20.68 15.07 16.06
N LEU A 111 -21.40 15.68 17.00
CA LEU A 111 -22.87 15.74 17.03
C LEU A 111 -23.46 16.50 15.81
N GLU A 112 -22.66 17.36 15.18
CA GLU A 112 -23.03 18.07 13.94
C GLU A 112 -22.66 17.28 12.68
N GLY A 113 -22.19 16.04 12.82
CA GLY A 113 -21.68 15.21 11.72
C GLY A 113 -20.25 15.56 11.28
N ASP A 114 -19.55 16.44 12.00
CA ASP A 114 -18.14 16.76 11.73
C ASP A 114 -17.21 15.83 12.53
N LEU A 115 -16.74 14.77 11.87
CA LEU A 115 -15.85 13.77 12.43
C LEU A 115 -14.36 14.17 12.41
N THR A 116 -14.05 15.43 12.08
CA THR A 116 -12.66 15.94 12.06
C THR A 116 -11.86 15.56 13.31
N PRO A 117 -12.40 15.62 14.55
CA PRO A 117 -11.65 15.25 15.76
C PRO A 117 -11.15 13.80 15.80
N PHE A 118 -11.77 12.91 15.02
CA PHE A 118 -11.44 11.47 14.96
C PHE A 118 -10.87 11.04 13.61
N MET A 119 -10.62 11.97 12.69
CA MET A 119 -10.05 11.65 11.38
C MET A 119 -8.71 10.92 11.49
N GLY A 120 -8.51 9.97 10.59
CA GLY A 120 -7.26 9.23 10.46
C GLY A 120 -7.44 7.93 9.71
N GLN A 121 -6.32 7.38 9.26
CA GLN A 121 -6.25 6.03 8.71
C GLN A 121 -6.06 5.02 9.83
N PHE A 122 -6.61 3.82 9.64
CA PHE A 122 -6.48 2.70 10.55
C PHE A 122 -5.82 1.53 9.85
N SER A 123 -5.14 0.70 10.64
CA SER A 123 -4.57 -0.55 10.15
C SER A 123 -4.39 -1.54 11.31
N SER A 124 -4.03 -2.76 10.97
CA SER A 124 -3.56 -3.79 11.90
C SER A 124 -2.19 -4.28 11.47
N ASP A 125 -1.46 -4.89 12.40
CA ASP A 125 -0.13 -5.44 12.06
C ASP A 125 -0.22 -6.54 11.01
N SER A 126 -1.28 -7.37 11.07
CA SER A 126 -1.56 -8.38 10.06
C SER A 126 -1.83 -7.77 8.68
N PHE A 127 -2.62 -6.69 8.58
CA PHE A 127 -2.88 -6.03 7.30
C PHE A 127 -1.63 -5.35 6.73
N ASN A 128 -0.84 -4.70 7.60
CA ASN A 128 0.45 -4.13 7.23
C ASN A 128 1.42 -5.21 6.71
N GLN A 129 1.44 -6.39 7.34
CA GLN A 129 2.26 -7.51 6.90
C GLN A 129 1.82 -8.00 5.50
N THR A 130 0.52 -8.11 5.23
CA THR A 130 0.02 -8.43 3.88
C THR A 130 0.52 -7.45 2.82
N ILE A 131 0.58 -6.15 3.15
CA ILE A 131 1.13 -5.14 2.24
C ILE A 131 2.63 -5.36 2.02
N VAL A 132 3.37 -5.69 3.07
CA VAL A 132 4.82 -5.94 3.00
C VAL A 132 5.12 -7.20 2.20
N ASP A 133 4.40 -8.30 2.47
CA ASP A 133 4.54 -9.59 1.79
C ASP A 133 4.20 -9.50 0.30
N SER A 134 3.34 -8.54 -0.08
CA SER A 134 3.09 -8.22 -1.49
C SER A 134 4.25 -7.47 -2.18
N GLY A 135 5.37 -7.23 -1.51
CA GLY A 135 6.43 -6.35 -2.03
C GLY A 135 5.97 -4.88 -2.14
N MET A 136 5.03 -4.45 -1.29
CA MET A 136 4.41 -3.12 -1.32
C MET A 136 3.62 -2.85 -2.61
N THR A 137 3.01 -3.87 -3.22
CA THR A 137 2.17 -3.73 -4.43
C THR A 137 0.71 -4.09 -4.23
N TYR A 138 0.30 -4.39 -2.99
CA TYR A 138 -1.09 -4.70 -2.65
C TYR A 138 -2.04 -3.63 -3.18
N GLY A 139 -3.20 -4.02 -3.71
CA GLY A 139 -4.15 -3.09 -4.33
C GLY A 139 -3.68 -2.39 -5.62
N GLY A 140 -2.62 -2.88 -6.27
CA GLY A 140 -2.11 -2.34 -7.54
C GLY A 140 -1.29 -1.05 -7.39
N TYR A 141 -0.85 -0.74 -6.18
CA TYR A 141 0.01 0.41 -5.88
C TYR A 141 1.48 0.12 -6.20
N GLU A 142 2.29 1.16 -6.36
CA GLU A 142 3.75 1.01 -6.40
C GLU A 142 4.31 1.20 -4.98
N PRO A 143 5.49 0.65 -4.65
CA PRO A 143 6.09 0.79 -3.32
C PRO A 143 6.19 2.23 -2.83
N LYS A 144 6.57 3.16 -3.73
CA LYS A 144 6.64 4.60 -3.44
C LYS A 144 5.29 5.19 -2.99
N ASP A 145 4.17 4.64 -3.42
CA ASP A 145 2.84 5.13 -3.05
C ASP A 145 2.54 4.85 -1.57
N TYR A 146 3.01 3.73 -1.04
CA TYR A 146 2.94 3.44 0.39
C TYR A 146 3.87 4.33 1.20
N TYR A 147 5.12 4.48 0.77
CA TYR A 147 6.11 5.30 1.47
C TYR A 147 5.74 6.80 1.50
N GLU A 148 5.00 7.27 0.50
CA GLU A 148 4.57 8.67 0.43
C GLU A 148 3.15 8.92 0.97
N GLY A 149 2.43 7.87 1.41
CA GLY A 149 1.05 7.97 1.89
C GLY A 149 0.05 8.35 0.79
N ARG A 150 0.24 7.84 -0.42
CA ARG A 150 -0.64 8.04 -1.60
C ARG A 150 -1.66 6.93 -1.80
N THR A 151 -1.63 5.88 -0.97
CA THR A 151 -2.53 4.73 -1.09
C THR A 151 -3.89 4.99 -0.44
N THR A 152 -4.95 4.40 -0.99
CA THR A 152 -6.29 4.43 -0.39
C THR A 152 -6.74 3.09 0.19
N VAL A 153 -5.84 2.12 0.38
CA VAL A 153 -6.21 0.79 0.88
C VAL A 153 -6.59 0.78 2.36
N PHE A 154 -6.07 1.72 3.15
CA PHE A 154 -6.34 1.79 4.58
C PHE A 154 -7.75 2.32 4.86
N PRO A 155 -8.51 1.67 5.76
CA PRO A 155 -9.74 2.23 6.28
C PRO A 155 -9.50 3.58 6.95
N ALA A 156 -10.46 4.50 6.91
CA ALA A 156 -10.28 5.83 7.49
C ALA A 156 -11.60 6.48 7.93
N ILE A 157 -11.58 7.15 9.08
CA ILE A 157 -12.60 8.14 9.42
C ILE A 157 -12.24 9.40 8.63
N THR A 158 -13.21 9.85 7.84
CA THR A 158 -13.14 11.09 7.06
C THR A 158 -13.98 12.16 7.75
N LYS A 159 -13.92 13.40 7.28
CA LYS A 159 -14.66 14.52 7.90
C LYS A 159 -16.16 14.22 8.08
N THR A 160 -16.79 13.53 7.13
CA THR A 160 -18.26 13.37 7.07
C THR A 160 -18.68 11.91 6.97
N GLY A 161 -17.83 10.97 7.38
CA GLY A 161 -18.14 9.55 7.29
C GLY A 161 -16.91 8.66 7.33
N TYR A 162 -16.96 7.54 6.63
CA TYR A 162 -15.95 6.48 6.70
C TYR A 162 -15.57 5.97 5.32
N TRP A 163 -14.31 5.60 5.19
CA TRP A 163 -13.73 5.02 3.99
C TRP A 163 -13.24 3.62 4.30
N ASN A 164 -13.63 2.63 3.48
CA ASN A 164 -13.09 1.27 3.56
C ASN A 164 -12.39 0.91 2.25
N GLY A 165 -11.05 0.95 2.26
CA GLY A 165 -10.22 0.68 1.09
C GLY A 165 -9.91 -0.81 0.81
N ILE A 166 -10.21 -1.74 1.74
CA ILE A 166 -9.61 -3.08 1.72
C ILE A 166 -10.26 -4.00 0.68
N THR A 167 -11.59 -4.05 0.60
CA THR A 167 -12.28 -5.07 -0.22
C THR A 167 -13.04 -4.51 -1.41
N SER A 168 -13.64 -3.33 -1.25
CA SER A 168 -14.59 -2.80 -2.24
C SER A 168 -14.49 -1.30 -2.45
N HIS A 169 -13.54 -0.63 -1.78
CA HIS A 169 -13.40 0.82 -1.86
C HIS A 169 -14.72 1.54 -1.50
N GLY A 170 -15.35 1.07 -0.43
CA GLY A 170 -16.65 1.53 0.04
C GLY A 170 -16.54 2.91 0.69
N SER A 171 -17.33 3.86 0.18
CA SER A 171 -17.52 5.16 0.81
C SER A 171 -18.78 5.13 1.65
N TYR A 172 -18.69 5.61 2.87
CA TYR A 172 -19.81 5.72 3.79
C TYR A 172 -19.96 7.16 4.27
N VAL A 173 -21.19 7.64 4.41
CA VAL A 173 -21.50 9.02 4.83
C VAL A 173 -22.47 9.04 6.01
N ILE A 174 -22.37 10.08 6.82
CA ILE A 174 -23.42 10.42 7.78
C ILE A 174 -24.61 11.00 7.02
N LYS A 175 -25.82 10.62 7.40
CA LYS A 175 -27.04 11.21 6.86
C LYS A 175 -27.54 12.31 7.78
N ASN A 176 -28.18 13.33 7.19
CA ASN A 176 -28.71 14.48 7.95
C ASN A 176 -29.84 14.10 8.92
N ASP A 177 -30.53 12.99 8.66
CA ASP A 177 -31.64 12.46 9.47
C ASP A 177 -31.18 11.44 10.54
N ASP A 178 -29.90 11.07 10.57
CA ASP A 178 -29.30 10.19 11.58
C ASP A 178 -27.92 10.73 12.01
N LEU A 179 -27.96 11.91 12.64
CA LEU A 179 -26.77 12.55 13.18
C LEU A 179 -26.21 11.78 14.38
N PRO A 180 -24.88 11.87 14.62
CA PRO A 180 -24.22 11.28 15.78
C PRO A 180 -24.89 11.59 17.12
N LYS A 181 -24.84 10.62 18.03
CA LYS A 181 -25.44 10.73 19.36
C LYS A 181 -24.37 10.57 20.43
N LYS A 182 -24.53 11.29 21.54
CA LYS A 182 -23.69 11.09 22.72
C LYS A 182 -24.25 9.93 23.55
N ILE A 183 -23.41 8.93 23.84
CA ILE A 183 -23.72 7.83 24.74
C ILE A 183 -22.76 7.93 25.91
N LYS A 184 -23.28 8.20 27.11
CA LYS A 184 -22.47 8.56 28.28
C LYS A 184 -21.58 9.76 27.95
N ASN A 185 -20.27 9.54 27.77
CA ASN A 185 -19.27 10.57 27.49
C ASN A 185 -18.53 10.38 26.15
N TYR A 186 -18.96 9.42 25.31
CA TYR A 186 -18.44 9.20 23.96
C TYR A 186 -19.57 9.29 22.91
N TYR A 187 -19.25 9.13 21.64
CA TYR A 187 -20.21 9.31 20.54
C TYR A 187 -20.47 8.01 19.80
N GLU A 188 -21.74 7.69 19.54
CA GLU A 188 -22.17 6.68 18.57
C GLU A 188 -22.44 7.38 17.24
N ILE A 189 -21.87 6.84 16.17
CA ILE A 189 -22.12 7.31 14.81
C ILE A 189 -22.62 6.18 13.93
N HIS A 190 -23.51 6.53 13.02
CA HIS A 190 -23.98 5.66 11.96
C HIS A 190 -23.51 6.22 10.62
N VAL A 191 -22.94 5.33 9.79
CA VAL A 191 -22.52 5.70 8.44
C VAL A 191 -23.12 4.73 7.43
N TYR A 192 -23.51 5.27 6.28
CA TYR A 192 -24.31 4.60 5.27
C TYR A 192 -23.56 4.54 3.94
N GLY A 193 -23.61 3.41 3.26
CA GLY A 193 -22.96 3.23 1.97
C GLY A 193 -23.44 4.25 0.93
N ALA A 194 -22.48 4.90 0.28
CA ALA A 194 -22.68 6.01 -0.65
C ALA A 194 -22.13 5.72 -2.06
N ASN A 195 -21.62 4.51 -2.30
CA ASN A 195 -21.16 4.06 -3.61
C ASN A 195 -21.34 2.55 -3.77
N SER A 196 -21.13 2.03 -4.98
CA SER A 196 -21.22 0.59 -5.28
C SER A 196 -20.26 -0.28 -4.47
N GLY A 197 -19.19 0.29 -3.93
CA GLY A 197 -18.31 -0.41 -2.99
C GLY A 197 -18.92 -0.63 -1.61
N ALA A 198 -19.88 0.19 -1.21
CA ALA A 198 -20.51 0.17 0.11
C ALA A 198 -21.99 -0.26 0.09
N ILE A 199 -22.56 -0.41 -1.11
CA ILE A 199 -23.96 -0.81 -1.34
C ILE A 199 -23.94 -2.22 -1.94
N ASN A 200 -24.58 -3.18 -1.28
CA ASN A 200 -24.75 -4.54 -1.80
C ASN A 200 -26.20 -4.74 -2.31
N SER A 201 -26.52 -5.94 -2.79
CA SER A 201 -27.86 -6.28 -3.31
C SER A 201 -28.98 -6.16 -2.28
N THR A 202 -28.68 -6.03 -0.99
CA THR A 202 -29.64 -5.84 0.09
C THR A 202 -29.74 -4.38 0.58
N GLY A 203 -29.01 -3.45 -0.05
CA GLY A 203 -29.08 -2.01 0.21
C GLY A 203 -27.77 -1.40 0.73
N SER A 204 -27.84 -0.16 1.22
CA SER A 204 -26.69 0.51 1.84
C SER A 204 -26.28 -0.23 3.11
N LEU A 205 -25.05 -0.74 3.19
CA LEU A 205 -24.50 -1.27 4.43
C LEU A 205 -24.42 -0.15 5.48
N LYS A 206 -25.23 -0.24 6.54
CA LYS A 206 -25.09 0.61 7.72
C LYS A 206 -23.90 0.08 8.55
N ARG A 207 -22.98 0.96 8.94
CA ARG A 207 -21.93 0.66 9.92
C ARG A 207 -22.08 1.56 11.14
N ILE A 208 -21.71 1.03 12.30
CA ILE A 208 -21.82 1.71 13.59
C ILE A 208 -20.41 1.85 14.16
N PHE A 209 -20.07 3.05 14.64
CA PHE A 209 -18.80 3.29 15.32
C PHE A 209 -19.01 3.99 16.65
N TYR A 210 -18.15 3.68 17.61
CA TYR A 210 -17.98 4.44 18.84
C TYR A 210 -16.71 5.27 18.79
N LEU A 211 -16.85 6.59 18.95
CA LEU A 211 -15.77 7.56 18.95
C LEU A 211 -15.56 8.06 20.38
N VAL A 212 -14.45 7.65 21.00
CA VAL A 212 -14.18 7.89 22.42
C VAL A 212 -13.09 8.95 22.57
N PRO A 213 -13.38 10.13 23.13
CA PRO A 213 -12.36 11.15 23.38
C PRO A 213 -11.27 10.66 24.35
N PRO A 214 -10.12 11.35 24.41
CA PRO A 214 -9.10 11.06 25.42
C PRO A 214 -9.68 11.17 26.84
N LYS A 215 -9.20 10.31 27.75
CA LYS A 215 -9.56 10.26 29.17
C LYS A 215 -11.06 10.01 29.42
N VAL A 216 -11.76 9.45 28.44
CA VAL A 216 -13.13 8.98 28.56
C VAL A 216 -13.12 7.45 28.65
N GLU A 217 -13.99 6.89 29.49
CA GLU A 217 -14.20 5.44 29.55
C GLU A 217 -14.91 4.96 28.28
N GLY A 218 -14.25 4.08 27.53
CA GLY A 218 -14.77 3.49 26.30
C GLY A 218 -15.79 2.37 26.54
N PRO A 219 -16.42 1.85 25.48
CA PRO A 219 -17.32 0.70 25.56
C PRO A 219 -16.61 -0.60 26.01
N ASP A 220 -15.28 -0.63 26.02
CA ASP A 220 -14.45 -1.71 26.57
C ASP A 220 -14.11 -1.55 28.07
N GLY A 221 -14.68 -0.51 28.74
CA GLY A 221 -14.44 -0.20 30.14
C GLY A 221 -13.07 0.42 30.43
N LYS A 222 -12.29 0.76 29.40
CA LYS A 222 -10.94 1.32 29.57
C LYS A 222 -10.94 2.83 29.43
N VAL A 223 -10.08 3.50 30.21
CA VAL A 223 -9.80 4.93 30.10
C VAL A 223 -8.38 5.11 29.57
N LEU A 224 -8.23 5.61 28.35
CA LEU A 224 -6.92 5.86 27.74
C LEU A 224 -6.63 7.36 27.62
N SER A 225 -5.36 7.74 27.70
CA SER A 225 -4.92 9.14 27.53
C SER A 225 -5.05 9.66 26.09
N LYS A 226 -5.45 8.81 25.14
CA LYS A 226 -5.61 9.10 23.71
C LYS A 226 -7.03 8.76 23.27
N ARG A 227 -7.49 9.39 22.19
CA ARG A 227 -8.77 9.04 21.57
C ARG A 227 -8.79 7.60 21.03
N GLN A 228 -9.95 6.96 21.05
CA GLN A 228 -10.17 5.60 20.56
C GLN A 228 -11.33 5.57 19.56
N VAL A 229 -11.28 4.60 18.64
CA VAL A 229 -12.35 4.34 17.67
C VAL A 229 -12.65 2.85 17.71
N PHE A 230 -13.93 2.51 17.83
CA PHE A 230 -14.40 1.14 17.75
C PHE A 230 -15.42 1.00 16.62
N GLU A 231 -15.32 -0.06 15.83
CA GLU A 231 -16.37 -0.49 14.91
C GLU A 231 -17.21 -1.58 15.59
N VAL A 232 -18.53 -1.53 15.41
CA VAL A 232 -19.41 -2.62 15.81
C VAL A 232 -19.54 -3.58 14.62
N GLY A 233 -18.89 -4.72 14.75
CA GLY A 233 -18.92 -5.81 13.78
C GLY A 233 -20.19 -6.66 13.86
N ALA A 234 -20.19 -7.77 13.12
CA ALA A 234 -21.27 -8.75 13.18
C ALA A 234 -21.46 -9.27 14.62
N ASN A 235 -22.70 -9.60 14.98
CA ASN A 235 -23.07 -10.12 16.31
C ASN A 235 -22.69 -9.18 17.48
N ASN A 236 -22.71 -7.86 17.24
CA ASN A 236 -22.32 -6.83 18.21
C ASN A 236 -20.86 -6.96 18.72
N GLN A 237 -19.98 -7.59 17.94
CA GLN A 237 -18.56 -7.66 18.28
C GLN A 237 -17.94 -6.26 18.26
N LEU A 238 -17.27 -5.88 19.34
CA LEU A 238 -16.56 -4.61 19.42
C LEU A 238 -15.14 -4.75 18.84
N ILE A 239 -14.85 -4.06 17.74
CA ILE A 239 -13.58 -4.11 17.02
C ILE A 239 -12.83 -2.80 17.25
N SER A 240 -11.71 -2.86 17.97
CA SER A 240 -10.86 -1.68 18.20
C SER A 240 -10.05 -1.33 16.94
N LEU A 241 -10.16 -0.09 16.47
CA LEU A 241 -9.42 0.41 15.32
C LEU A 241 -8.19 1.18 15.78
N SER A 242 -7.01 0.68 15.38
CA SER A 242 -5.73 1.32 15.68
C SER A 242 -5.36 2.31 14.60
N TYR A 243 -5.11 3.56 15.00
CA TYR A 243 -4.62 4.57 14.06
C TYR A 243 -3.27 4.15 13.48
N GLN A 244 -3.16 4.28 12.16
CA GLN A 244 -1.96 3.90 11.44
C GLN A 244 -0.82 4.87 11.74
N SER A 245 0.32 4.32 12.17
CA SER A 245 1.51 5.13 12.43
C SER A 245 2.02 5.80 11.15
N PRO A 246 2.51 7.05 11.22
CA PRO A 246 3.35 7.61 10.16
C PRO A 246 4.56 6.69 10.02
N ASP A 247 4.99 6.48 8.78
CA ASP A 247 6.11 5.60 8.46
C ASP A 247 5.98 4.17 9.02
N TRP A 248 4.76 3.64 9.13
CA TRP A 248 4.49 2.29 9.64
C TRP A 248 5.40 1.22 9.01
N TRP A 249 5.70 1.36 7.72
CA TRP A 249 6.58 0.48 6.94
C TRP A 249 8.00 0.41 7.48
N LYS A 250 8.49 1.41 8.23
CA LYS A 250 9.81 1.37 8.89
C LYS A 250 9.90 0.25 9.92
N ARG A 251 8.79 -0.16 10.54
CA ARG A 251 8.77 -1.27 11.51
C ARG A 251 8.85 -2.63 10.83
N TYR A 252 8.48 -2.68 9.55
CA TYR A 252 8.56 -3.87 8.69
C TYR A 252 9.81 -3.87 7.81
N LYS A 253 10.62 -2.82 7.89
CA LYS A 253 12.02 -2.94 7.52
C LYS A 253 12.63 -3.92 8.50
N LYS A 254 12.65 -5.20 8.12
CA LYS A 254 13.66 -6.13 8.61
C LYS A 254 14.99 -5.38 8.58
N SER A 255 15.73 -5.43 9.67
CA SER A 255 17.09 -4.91 9.74
C SER A 255 17.85 -5.32 8.48
N GLY A 256 18.08 -4.37 7.57
CA GLY A 256 18.67 -4.57 6.25
C GLY A 256 17.64 -4.88 5.15
N LEU A 257 17.58 -4.03 4.12
CA LEU A 257 17.56 -4.60 2.77
C LEU A 257 18.76 -5.54 2.75
N GLU A 258 18.56 -6.84 2.55
CA GLU A 258 19.68 -7.73 2.32
C GLU A 258 20.50 -7.14 1.18
N LYS A 259 21.74 -6.75 1.47
CA LYS A 259 22.65 -6.21 0.45
C LYS A 259 22.77 -7.30 -0.61
N ASP A 260 22.43 -6.98 -1.85
CA ASP A 260 22.48 -7.98 -2.92
C ASP A 260 23.91 -8.54 -3.10
N LEU A 261 24.03 -9.63 -3.83
CA LEU A 261 25.32 -10.17 -4.25
C LEU A 261 25.96 -9.22 -5.27
N ASP A 262 27.23 -8.86 -5.06
CA ASP A 262 28.05 -8.16 -6.04
C ASP A 262 28.90 -9.19 -6.78
N VAL A 263 28.29 -9.82 -7.79
CA VAL A 263 28.92 -10.92 -8.55
C VAL A 263 30.22 -10.48 -9.20
N ASP A 264 30.29 -9.24 -9.69
CA ASP A 264 31.48 -8.69 -10.31
C ASP A 264 32.61 -8.49 -9.28
N ALA A 265 32.29 -8.04 -8.07
CA ALA A 265 33.27 -7.94 -6.97
C ALA A 265 33.75 -9.32 -6.51
N ILE A 266 32.84 -10.30 -6.40
CA ILE A 266 33.17 -11.69 -6.06
C ILE A 266 34.15 -12.28 -7.06
N TYR A 267 33.94 -12.07 -8.37
CA TYR A 267 34.88 -12.52 -9.40
C TYR A 267 36.20 -11.76 -9.43
N ARG A 268 36.32 -10.63 -8.72
CA ARG A 268 37.59 -9.95 -8.45
C ARG A 268 38.22 -10.36 -7.12
N GLY A 269 37.62 -11.29 -6.39
CA GLY A 269 38.11 -11.79 -5.10
C GLY A 269 37.61 -11.03 -3.88
N ASP A 270 36.65 -10.11 -4.05
CA ASP A 270 35.98 -9.44 -2.94
C ASP A 270 34.71 -10.21 -2.54
N PHE A 271 34.81 -10.97 -1.45
CA PHE A 271 33.71 -11.80 -0.93
C PHE A 271 32.83 -11.06 0.08
N SER A 272 32.98 -9.74 0.24
CA SER A 272 32.24 -8.97 1.24
C SER A 272 30.72 -9.05 1.07
N SER A 273 30.21 -9.23 -0.16
CA SER A 273 28.78 -9.46 -0.39
C SER A 273 28.32 -10.89 -0.11
N LEU A 274 29.22 -11.87 0.02
CA LEU A 274 28.87 -13.23 0.47
C LEU A 274 28.86 -13.36 1.99
N LYS A 275 29.57 -12.47 2.69
CA LYS A 275 29.69 -12.47 4.14
C LYS A 275 28.32 -12.60 4.82
N GLY A 276 28.24 -13.53 5.76
CA GLY A 276 27.07 -13.75 6.60
C GLY A 276 26.77 -15.22 6.83
N THR A 277 25.77 -15.47 7.67
CA THR A 277 25.22 -16.81 7.90
C THR A 277 24.02 -17.01 6.99
N TRP A 278 24.01 -18.12 6.29
CA TRP A 278 23.01 -18.51 5.32
C TRP A 278 22.30 -19.77 5.81
N ARG A 279 20.99 -19.86 5.65
CA ARG A 279 20.20 -21.04 6.01
C ARG A 279 19.21 -21.39 4.91
N ASN A 280 19.04 -22.68 4.62
CA ASN A 280 18.04 -23.16 3.67
C ASN A 280 16.78 -23.70 4.35
N GLY A 281 15.79 -24.12 3.55
CA GLY A 281 14.52 -24.67 4.03
C GLY A 281 14.64 -26.02 4.73
N LYS A 282 15.76 -26.72 4.56
CA LYS A 282 16.10 -27.99 5.26
C LYS A 282 16.74 -27.76 6.63
N GLY A 283 17.07 -26.52 6.96
CA GLY A 283 17.73 -26.16 8.22
C GLY A 283 19.26 -26.25 8.19
N GLU A 284 19.85 -26.54 7.02
CA GLU A 284 21.31 -26.50 6.83
C GLU A 284 21.80 -25.06 6.91
N VAL A 285 22.96 -24.85 7.52
CA VAL A 285 23.56 -23.54 7.76
C VAL A 285 24.95 -23.48 7.14
N LEU A 286 25.26 -22.36 6.51
CA LEU A 286 26.58 -22.05 5.95
C LEU A 286 26.96 -20.63 6.37
N THR A 287 28.08 -20.47 7.06
CA THR A 287 28.63 -19.15 7.38
C THR A 287 29.81 -18.85 6.47
N ILE A 288 29.77 -17.71 5.78
CA ILE A 288 30.88 -17.24 4.93
C ILE A 288 31.48 -15.99 5.56
N ASN A 289 32.80 -15.98 5.73
CA ASN A 289 33.56 -14.82 6.22
C ASN A 289 33.95 -13.87 5.08
N ASP A 290 34.42 -12.68 5.42
CA ASP A 290 34.87 -11.68 4.44
C ASP A 290 36.07 -12.14 3.60
N ASP A 291 36.91 -13.00 4.15
CA ASP A 291 38.07 -13.57 3.45
C ASP A 291 37.70 -14.79 2.57
N GLY A 292 36.43 -15.20 2.55
CA GLY A 292 35.94 -16.36 1.80
C GLY A 292 36.14 -17.71 2.50
N SER A 293 36.60 -17.76 3.76
CA SER A 293 36.53 -18.98 4.57
C SER A 293 35.11 -19.27 5.05
N THR A 294 34.80 -20.55 5.29
CA THR A 294 33.51 -20.98 5.86
C THR A 294 33.65 -21.46 7.31
N ASP A 295 32.52 -21.70 7.99
CA ASP A 295 32.48 -22.31 9.33
C ASP A 295 32.92 -23.79 9.36
N ASP A 296 32.74 -24.51 8.26
CA ASP A 296 33.11 -25.93 8.12
C ASP A 296 34.53 -26.14 7.54
N GLY A 297 35.30 -25.05 7.37
CA GLY A 297 36.71 -25.09 6.96
C GLY A 297 36.93 -25.20 5.44
N GLU A 298 35.88 -25.10 4.63
CA GLU A 298 36.00 -24.87 3.20
C GLU A 298 36.45 -23.44 2.88
N ARG A 299 36.83 -23.24 1.62
CA ARG A 299 37.15 -21.92 1.09
C ARG A 299 36.43 -21.66 -0.23
N ILE A 300 35.88 -20.46 -0.36
CA ILE A 300 35.38 -19.93 -1.61
C ILE A 300 36.56 -19.69 -2.56
N SER A 301 36.45 -20.22 -3.77
CA SER A 301 37.43 -20.07 -4.84
C SER A 301 36.75 -19.62 -6.13
N ILE A 302 37.46 -18.82 -6.90
CA ILE A 302 36.99 -18.39 -8.21
C ILE A 302 37.36 -19.51 -9.19
N GLY A 303 36.37 -20.29 -9.64
CA GLY A 303 36.55 -21.35 -10.63
C GLY A 303 36.68 -20.82 -12.07
N SER A 304 36.99 -21.72 -13.00
CA SER A 304 37.00 -21.42 -14.45
C SER A 304 35.61 -20.97 -14.93
N THR A 305 35.57 -19.81 -15.59
CA THR A 305 34.35 -19.11 -16.05
C THR A 305 33.76 -19.69 -17.35
N GLU A 306 33.61 -21.01 -17.45
CA GLU A 306 32.87 -21.58 -18.59
C GLU A 306 31.35 -21.34 -18.44
N LYS A 307 30.68 -21.16 -19.59
CA LYS A 307 29.38 -20.50 -19.79
C LYS A 307 28.18 -21.22 -19.14
N SER A 308 28.11 -21.27 -17.82
CA SER A 308 26.85 -21.44 -17.11
C SER A 308 25.98 -20.19 -17.30
N ARG A 309 24.65 -20.36 -17.43
CA ARG A 309 23.70 -19.23 -17.43
C ARG A 309 23.55 -18.61 -16.03
N LEU A 310 24.13 -19.25 -15.01
CA LEU A 310 24.13 -18.79 -13.63
C LEU A 310 25.56 -18.51 -13.17
N PRO A 311 25.81 -17.33 -12.57
CA PRO A 311 27.08 -17.07 -11.90
C PRO A 311 27.29 -18.08 -10.77
N SER A 312 28.50 -18.60 -10.66
CA SER A 312 28.91 -19.51 -9.59
C SER A 312 30.35 -19.28 -9.15
N VAL A 313 30.63 -19.73 -7.92
CA VAL A 313 31.99 -19.88 -7.36
C VAL A 313 32.19 -21.31 -6.89
N GLY A 314 33.44 -21.74 -6.76
CA GLY A 314 33.77 -23.02 -6.13
C GLY A 314 33.80 -22.91 -4.62
N MET A 315 33.41 -23.96 -3.92
CA MET A 315 33.62 -24.14 -2.49
C MET A 315 34.25 -25.50 -2.27
N SER A 316 35.42 -25.55 -1.64
CA SER A 316 36.21 -26.78 -1.52
C SER A 316 36.96 -26.89 -0.21
N SER A 317 37.16 -28.13 0.24
CA SER A 317 38.11 -28.50 1.28
C SER A 317 38.95 -29.68 0.78
N GLY A 318 40.27 -29.48 0.69
CA GLY A 318 41.18 -30.48 0.12
C GLY A 318 40.85 -30.86 -1.33
N ASN A 319 40.63 -32.15 -1.59
CA ASN A 319 40.41 -32.70 -2.94
C ASN A 319 38.94 -32.70 -3.39
N PHE A 320 38.00 -32.22 -2.56
CA PHE A 320 36.57 -32.20 -2.86
C PHE A 320 36.08 -30.76 -3.04
N GLY A 321 35.31 -30.51 -4.10
CA GLY A 321 34.76 -29.20 -4.42
C GLY A 321 33.35 -29.27 -4.99
N VAL A 322 32.53 -28.30 -4.61
CA VAL A 322 31.17 -28.08 -5.12
C VAL A 322 31.04 -26.67 -5.70
N SER A 323 29.99 -26.44 -6.49
CA SER A 323 29.66 -25.09 -6.95
C SER A 323 28.63 -24.44 -6.01
N VAL A 324 28.82 -23.16 -5.74
CA VAL A 324 27.84 -22.27 -5.10
C VAL A 324 27.30 -21.33 -6.18
N TYR A 325 26.04 -21.53 -6.54
CA TYR A 325 25.32 -20.72 -7.52
C TYR A 325 24.79 -19.44 -6.86
N LEU A 326 25.04 -18.31 -7.50
CA LEU A 326 24.77 -16.98 -6.99
C LEU A 326 23.52 -16.42 -7.67
N PHE A 327 22.49 -16.13 -6.89
CA PHE A 327 21.27 -15.52 -7.40
C PHE A 327 21.09 -14.14 -6.78
N GLN A 328 21.30 -13.12 -7.61
CA GLN A 328 20.98 -11.74 -7.25
C GLN A 328 19.47 -11.56 -7.04
N ILE A 329 19.08 -10.47 -6.40
CA ILE A 329 17.69 -10.07 -6.25
C ILE A 329 17.07 -9.91 -7.65
N GLY A 330 15.87 -10.45 -7.83
CA GLY A 330 15.12 -10.41 -9.08
C GLY A 330 15.55 -11.45 -10.11
N VAL A 331 16.63 -12.21 -9.89
CA VAL A 331 17.10 -13.24 -10.82
C VAL A 331 16.38 -14.57 -10.58
N SER A 332 15.65 -15.07 -11.57
CA SER A 332 15.07 -16.42 -11.53
C SER A 332 16.08 -17.48 -11.93
N ASN A 333 15.91 -18.71 -11.44
CA ASN A 333 16.69 -19.84 -11.92
C ASN A 333 16.29 -20.19 -13.37
N PRO A 334 17.21 -20.12 -14.35
CA PRO A 334 16.89 -20.39 -15.75
C PRO A 334 16.73 -21.89 -16.07
N TYR A 335 16.96 -22.78 -15.10
CA TYR A 335 16.88 -24.24 -15.23
C TYR A 335 15.62 -24.82 -14.57
N ILE A 336 14.61 -24.01 -14.22
CA ILE A 336 13.37 -24.52 -13.61
C ILE A 336 12.62 -25.40 -14.62
N GLU A 337 12.49 -26.69 -14.30
CA GLU A 337 11.77 -27.67 -15.12
C GLU A 337 10.55 -28.24 -14.38
N ASN A 338 10.62 -28.37 -13.06
CA ASN A 338 9.61 -28.99 -12.19
C ASN A 338 8.81 -27.97 -11.35
N GLY A 339 8.91 -26.68 -11.67
CA GLY A 339 8.13 -25.63 -11.00
C GLY A 339 8.61 -25.28 -9.59
N HIS A 340 9.81 -25.70 -9.18
CA HIS A 340 10.41 -25.20 -7.94
C HIS A 340 10.66 -23.71 -8.06
N THR A 341 10.39 -22.99 -6.97
CA THR A 341 10.51 -21.54 -6.92
C THR A 341 11.35 -21.14 -5.72
N SER A 342 11.95 -19.96 -5.79
CA SER A 342 12.65 -19.34 -4.68
C SER A 342 12.19 -17.90 -4.53
N ASP A 343 12.41 -17.32 -3.36
CA ASP A 343 12.06 -15.94 -3.07
C ASP A 343 13.04 -14.99 -3.80
N THR A 344 12.64 -14.55 -4.99
CA THR A 344 13.42 -13.63 -5.83
C THR A 344 13.59 -12.25 -5.22
N THR A 345 12.90 -11.91 -4.13
CA THR A 345 13.05 -10.63 -3.46
C THR A 345 14.31 -10.54 -2.59
N ARG A 346 15.04 -11.66 -2.45
CA ARG A 346 16.24 -11.80 -1.62
C ARG A 346 17.41 -12.38 -2.42
N PRO A 347 18.67 -12.03 -2.08
CA PRO A 347 19.81 -12.78 -2.58
C PRO A 347 19.73 -14.23 -2.09
N ARG A 348 20.08 -15.17 -2.97
CA ARG A 348 20.05 -16.61 -2.66
C ARG A 348 21.34 -17.28 -3.08
N LEU A 349 21.66 -18.36 -2.39
CA LEU A 349 22.67 -19.32 -2.81
C LEU A 349 22.01 -20.68 -3.05
N ALA A 350 22.55 -21.46 -3.97
CA ALA A 350 22.27 -22.89 -4.08
C ALA A 350 23.58 -23.64 -4.24
N ILE A 351 23.69 -24.82 -3.64
CA ILE A 351 24.92 -25.62 -3.63
C ILE A 351 24.67 -26.89 -4.44
N GLY A 352 25.57 -27.21 -5.36
CA GLY A 352 25.47 -28.42 -6.18
C GLY A 352 26.68 -28.65 -7.07
N LEU A 353 26.80 -29.87 -7.59
CA LEU A 353 27.87 -30.22 -8.53
C LEU A 353 27.65 -29.59 -9.91
N ASN A 354 26.40 -29.49 -10.36
CA ASN A 354 26.00 -28.96 -11.67
C ASN A 354 24.84 -27.96 -11.51
N PRO A 355 24.66 -27.01 -12.45
CA PRO A 355 23.50 -26.14 -12.43
C PRO A 355 22.25 -26.95 -12.75
N GLY A 356 21.11 -26.57 -12.19
CA GLY A 356 19.86 -27.28 -12.45
C GLY A 356 18.67 -26.73 -11.68
N ASP A 357 17.57 -27.47 -11.75
CA ASP A 357 16.37 -27.20 -10.97
C ASP A 357 16.57 -27.60 -9.50
N PHE A 358 16.92 -26.63 -8.65
CA PHE A 358 17.06 -26.87 -7.22
C PHE A 358 15.68 -26.88 -6.55
N PRO A 359 15.40 -27.86 -5.66
CA PRO A 359 14.20 -27.86 -4.82
C PRO A 359 14.02 -26.54 -4.06
N THR A 360 12.77 -26.11 -3.83
CA THR A 360 12.44 -24.85 -3.15
C THR A 360 13.13 -24.70 -1.79
N ASP A 361 13.30 -25.80 -1.05
CA ASP A 361 13.93 -25.85 0.26
C ASP A 361 15.48 -25.91 0.23
N ALA A 362 16.09 -26.05 -0.95
CA ALA A 362 17.54 -26.10 -1.13
C ALA A 362 18.19 -24.71 -1.27
N TYR A 363 17.39 -23.64 -1.49
CA TYR A 363 17.90 -22.28 -1.57
C TYR A 363 18.23 -21.75 -0.19
N TYR A 364 19.46 -21.28 -0.05
CA TYR A 364 19.97 -20.62 1.14
C TYR A 364 19.67 -19.13 1.10
N TYR A 365 19.20 -18.60 2.22
CA TYR A 365 18.94 -17.17 2.43
C TYR A 365 19.72 -16.69 3.64
N ARG A 366 20.07 -15.40 3.69
CA ARG A 366 20.71 -14.86 4.91
C ARG A 366 19.78 -15.01 6.11
N TYR A 367 20.36 -15.48 7.22
CA TYR A 367 19.68 -15.80 8.48
C TYR A 367 19.80 -14.65 9.48
#